data_AF-A0A654AXF4-F1
#
_entry.id   AF-A0A654AXF4-F1
#
_cell.length_a   1.000
_cell.length_b   1.000
_cell.length_c   1.000
_cell.angle_alpha   90.00
_cell.angle_beta   90.00
_cell.angle_gamma   90.00
#
_symmetry.space_group_name_H-M   'P 1'
#
loop_
_entity.id
_entity.type
_entity.pdbx_description
1 polymer ?
#
loop_
_entity_poly.entity_id
_entity_poly.type
_entity_poly.pdbx_seq_one_letter_code
_entity_poly.pdbx_strand_id
1 'polypeptide(L)'
;MAKFYAVCNIAGLIQLTDKQPEDGQFALAVGDFSVLVEEIHQTAVPYYQGADKPGRFRVPETLDDAEPRANLAAIAYYIQALAKRGTAGIRALGA
;
A
#
# COMPACT_ATOMS: atom_id res chain seq x y z
N MET A 1 10.94 18.48 3.89
CA MET A 1 9.62 17.88 3.61
C MET A 1 9.46 16.66 4.50
N ALA A 2 8.31 16.50 5.16
CA ALA A 2 8.03 15.31 5.97
C ALA A 2 7.81 14.12 5.04
N LYS A 3 8.47 12.99 5.32
CA LYS A 3 8.30 11.76 4.53
C LYS A 3 7.08 11.02 5.04
N PHE A 4 6.19 10.65 4.14
CA PHE A 4 5.07 9.77 4.43
C PHE A 4 5.38 8.36 3.95
N TYR A 5 4.78 7.39 4.62
CA TYR A 5 4.87 5.97 4.32
C TYR A 5 3.51 5.48 3.86
N ALA A 6 3.51 4.74 2.77
CA ALA A 6 2.44 3.83 2.43
C ALA A 6 2.75 2.49 3.09
N VAL A 7 1.85 2.04 3.96
CA VAL A 7 1.93 0.76 4.65
C VAL A 7 0.68 -0.05 4.39
N CYS A 8 0.75 -1.37 4.57
CA CYS A 8 -0.45 -2.21 4.60
C CYS A 8 -0.40 -3.27 5.69
N ASN A 9 -1.56 -3.81 6.06
CA ASN A 9 -1.62 -5.00 6.93
C ASN A 9 -1.51 -6.30 6.10
N ILE A 10 -1.57 -7.47 6.75
CA ILE A 10 -1.54 -8.78 6.08
C ILE A 10 -2.72 -9.03 5.13
N ALA A 11 -3.84 -8.32 5.34
CA ALA A 11 -4.96 -8.32 4.41
C ALA A 11 -4.71 -7.36 3.22
N GLY A 12 -3.58 -6.66 3.15
CA GLY A 12 -3.28 -5.72 2.08
C GLY A 12 -4.05 -4.40 2.18
N LEU A 13 -4.71 -4.09 3.29
CA LEU A 13 -5.37 -2.78 3.48
C LEU A 13 -4.31 -1.68 3.63
N ILE A 14 -4.36 -0.71 2.73
CA ILE A 14 -3.36 0.35 2.63
C ILE A 14 -3.72 1.52 3.54
N GLN A 15 -2.72 2.04 4.23
CA GLN A 15 -2.77 3.22 5.06
C GLN A 15 -1.58 4.14 4.74
N LEU A 16 -1.82 5.45 4.75
CA LEU A 16 -0.79 6.46 4.69
C LEU A 16 -0.51 7.00 6.09
N THR A 17 0.76 7.13 6.46
CA THR A 17 1.17 7.65 7.76
C THR A 17 2.47 8.43 7.66
N ASP A 18 2.66 9.42 8.52
CA ASP A 18 3.91 10.15 8.72
C ASP A 18 4.85 9.45 9.73
N LYS A 19 4.38 8.37 10.37
CA LYS A 19 5.16 7.55 11.29
C LYS A 19 5.87 6.42 10.56
N GLN A 20 6.95 5.92 11.16
CA GLN A 20 7.58 4.71 10.65
C GLN A 20 6.62 3.51 10.75
N PRO A 21 6.75 2.52 9.84
CA PRO A 21 5.96 1.29 9.89
C PRO A 21 6.13 0.58 11.24
N GLU A 22 5.02 0.16 11.84
CA GLU A 22 4.97 -0.58 13.11
C GLU A 22 4.91 -2.10 12.87
N ASP A 23 5.15 -2.89 13.93
CA ASP A 23 5.05 -4.35 13.84
C ASP A 23 3.67 -4.81 13.34
N GLY A 24 3.67 -5.78 12.42
CA GLY A 24 2.45 -6.25 11.75
C GLY A 24 2.01 -5.39 10.54
N GLN A 25 2.77 -4.33 10.21
CA GLN A 25 2.61 -3.57 8.97
C GLN A 25 3.72 -3.90 7.97
N PHE A 26 3.36 -3.94 6.70
CA PHE A 26 4.28 -4.06 5.58
C PHE A 26 4.46 -2.69 4.94
N ALA A 27 5.70 -2.21 4.91
CA ALA A 27 6.05 -0.98 4.22
C ALA A 27 6.00 -1.20 2.70
N LEU A 28 5.26 -0.33 1.99
CA LEU A 28 5.10 -0.41 0.54
C LEU A 28 5.98 0.62 -0.17
N ALA A 29 5.91 1.87 0.27
CA ALA A 29 6.66 2.97 -0.31
C ALA A 29 6.81 4.14 0.67
N VAL A 30 7.77 5.02 0.41
CA VAL A 30 8.00 6.27 1.14
C VAL A 30 8.15 7.43 0.17
N GLY A 31 7.61 8.60 0.50
CA GLY A 31 7.65 9.75 -0.40
C GLY A 31 6.85 10.94 0.09
N ASP A 32 6.59 11.86 -0.85
CA ASP A 32 5.71 13.00 -0.62
C ASP A 32 4.25 12.55 -0.57
N PHE A 33 3.47 13.11 0.36
CA PHE A 33 2.08 12.67 0.61
C PHE A 33 1.19 12.74 -0.64
N SER A 34 1.18 13.86 -1.34
CA SER A 34 0.33 14.05 -2.52
C SER A 34 0.66 13.05 -3.63
N VAL A 35 1.94 12.79 -3.85
CA VAL A 35 2.41 11.84 -4.86
C VAL A 35 2.03 10.42 -4.45
N LEU A 36 2.21 10.05 -3.18
CA LEU A 36 1.81 8.74 -2.66
C LEU A 36 0.31 8.49 -2.80
N VAL A 37 -0.53 9.49 -2.48
CA VAL A 37 -1.98 9.39 -2.64
C VAL A 37 -2.33 9.12 -4.10
N GLU A 38 -1.75 9.86 -5.03
CA GLU A 38 -2.01 9.70 -6.46
C GLU A 38 -1.53 8.33 -6.96
N GLU A 39 -0.33 7.90 -6.58
CA GLU A 39 0.22 6.60 -6.97
C GLU A 39 -0.62 5.44 -6.46
N ILE A 40 -1.06 5.48 -5.19
CA ILE A 40 -1.96 4.47 -4.63
C ILE A 40 -3.30 4.49 -5.37
N HIS A 41 -3.86 5.67 -5.64
CA HIS A 41 -5.13 5.77 -6.36
C HIS A 41 -5.07 5.13 -7.75
N GLN A 42 -3.93 5.23 -8.43
CA GLN A 42 -3.74 4.67 -9.77
C GLN A 42 -3.44 3.17 -9.78
N THR A 43 -2.87 2.62 -8.70
CA THR A 43 -2.29 1.26 -8.70
C THR A 43 -2.97 0.29 -7.75
N ALA A 44 -3.63 0.78 -6.71
CA ALA A 44 -4.32 -0.03 -5.73
C ALA A 44 -5.81 -0.23 -6.10
N VAL A 45 -6.43 -1.22 -5.47
CA VAL A 45 -7.85 -1.54 -5.67
C VAL A 45 -8.68 -0.81 -4.60
N PRO A 46 -9.79 -0.17 -4.95
CA PRO A 46 -10.68 0.41 -3.95
C PRO A 46 -11.30 -0.68 -3.07
N TYR A 47 -11.32 -0.43 -1.77
CA TYR A 47 -11.88 -1.29 -0.74
C TYR A 47 -12.98 -0.55 0.02
N TYR A 48 -14.16 -1.15 0.02
CA TYR A 48 -15.36 -0.61 0.65
C TYR A 48 -15.75 -1.51 1.82
N GLN A 49 -15.60 -1.00 3.05
CA GLN A 49 -16.08 -1.70 4.24
C GLN A 49 -17.49 -1.20 4.58
N GLY A 50 -18.50 -1.89 4.07
CA GLY A 50 -19.91 -1.51 4.23
C GLY A 50 -20.32 -0.29 3.39
N ALA A 51 -21.56 0.17 3.57
CA ALA A 51 -22.23 1.12 2.67
C ALA A 51 -21.72 2.57 2.72
N ASP A 52 -20.99 3.00 3.75
CA ASP A 52 -20.83 4.45 4.04
C ASP A 52 -19.44 4.88 4.57
N LYS A 53 -18.34 4.30 4.08
CA LYS A 53 -17.01 4.91 4.30
C LYS A 53 -16.27 5.17 2.99
N PRO A 54 -15.81 6.41 2.75
CA PRO A 54 -15.06 6.73 1.53
C PRO A 54 -13.80 5.87 1.43
N GLY A 55 -13.58 5.38 0.21
CA GLY A 55 -12.68 4.30 -0.20
C GLY A 55 -11.35 4.25 0.54
N ARG A 56 -11.13 3.13 1.25
CA ARG A 56 -9.77 2.69 1.56
C ARG A 56 -9.19 2.04 0.31
N PHE A 57 -7.88 2.01 0.19
CA PHE A 57 -7.23 1.25 -0.87
C PHE A 57 -6.72 -0.07 -0.33
N ARG A 58 -6.63 -1.05 -1.21
CA ARG A 58 -6.10 -2.37 -0.92
C ARG A 58 -5.08 -2.74 -1.99
N VAL A 59 -4.03 -3.42 -1.57
CA VAL A 59 -3.08 -4.06 -2.47
C VAL A 59 -3.86 -4.99 -3.42
N PRO A 60 -3.62 -4.90 -4.74
CA PRO A 60 -4.25 -5.78 -5.72
C PRO A 60 -4.10 -7.27 -5.35
N GLU A 61 -5.11 -8.07 -5.69
CA GLU A 61 -5.13 -9.53 -5.49
C GLU A 61 -5.12 -10.04 -4.05
N THR A 62 -5.05 -9.16 -3.05
CA THR A 62 -5.24 -9.57 -1.65
C THR A 62 -6.72 -9.73 -1.31
N LEU A 63 -7.05 -10.71 -0.46
CA LEU A 63 -8.42 -11.00 0.00
C LEU A 63 -8.47 -11.19 1.53
N ASP A 64 -9.59 -10.83 2.16
CA ASP A 64 -9.70 -10.79 3.63
C ASP A 64 -9.57 -12.19 4.24
N ASP A 65 -10.12 -13.20 3.56
CA ASP A 65 -10.12 -14.60 3.99
C ASP A 65 -9.11 -15.47 3.21
N ALA A 66 -8.16 -14.87 2.48
CA ALA A 66 -7.12 -15.63 1.81
C ALA A 66 -6.10 -16.21 2.80
N GLU A 67 -5.44 -17.30 2.40
CA GLU A 67 -4.29 -17.81 3.14
C GLU A 67 -3.22 -16.72 3.27
N PRO A 68 -2.61 -16.53 4.46
CA PRO A 68 -1.63 -15.45 4.68
C PRO A 68 -0.49 -15.43 3.66
N ARG A 69 -0.03 -16.60 3.20
CA ARG A 69 1.03 -16.71 2.19
C ARG A 69 0.63 -16.14 0.84
N ALA A 70 -0.62 -16.28 0.42
CA ALA A 70 -1.11 -15.74 -0.84
C ALA A 70 -1.10 -14.21 -0.80
N ASN A 71 -1.60 -13.62 0.28
CA ASN A 71 -1.58 -12.16 0.45
C ASN A 71 -0.14 -11.61 0.52
N LEU A 72 0.78 -12.31 1.19
CA LEU A 72 2.19 -11.91 1.23
C LEU A 72 2.83 -11.87 -0.16
N ALA A 73 2.54 -12.86 -1.00
CA ALA A 73 3.04 -12.88 -2.38
C ALA A 73 2.49 -11.67 -3.17
N ALA A 74 1.19 -11.40 -3.08
CA ALA A 74 0.57 -10.24 -3.74
C ALA A 74 1.16 -8.90 -3.26
N ILE A 75 1.38 -8.75 -1.95
CA ILE A 75 2.05 -7.58 -1.36
C ILE A 75 3.47 -7.40 -1.92
N ALA A 76 4.26 -8.47 -1.98
CA ALA A 76 5.61 -8.42 -2.53
C ALA A 76 5.61 -8.05 -4.03
N TYR A 77 4.69 -8.61 -4.82
CA TYR A 77 4.52 -8.25 -6.22
C TYR A 77 4.14 -6.78 -6.40
N TYR A 78 3.25 -6.27 -5.54
CA TYR A 78 2.85 -4.88 -5.59
C TYR A 78 4.00 -3.91 -5.28
N ILE A 79 4.83 -4.22 -4.29
CA ILE A 79 6.05 -3.45 -3.99
C ILE A 79 6.97 -3.41 -5.22
N GLN A 80 7.19 -4.55 -5.88
CA GLN A 80 7.99 -4.61 -7.10
C GLN A 80 7.35 -3.81 -8.25
N ALA A 81 6.03 -3.80 -8.37
CA ALA A 81 5.32 -3.01 -9.37
C ALA A 81 5.53 -1.50 -9.14
N LEU A 82 5.43 -1.04 -7.90
CA LEU A 82 5.73 0.36 -7.53
C LEU A 82 7.19 0.71 -7.86
N ALA A 83 8.13 -0.20 -7.57
CA ALA A 83 9.55 0.01 -7.90
C ALA A 83 9.80 0.12 -9.40
N LYS A 84 9.15 -0.74 -10.21
CA LYS A 84 9.27 -0.74 -11.68
C LYS A 84 8.68 0.51 -12.32
N ARG A 85 7.61 1.08 -11.75
CA ARG A 85 7.04 2.34 -12.23
C ARG A 85 8.00 3.51 -12.02
N GLY A 86 8.76 3.51 -10.92
CA GLY A 86 9.80 4.51 -10.69
C GLY A 86 9.27 5.95 -10.56
N THR A 87 8.07 6.12 -9.99
CA THR A 87 7.41 7.42 -9.84
C THR A 87 8.30 8.41 -9.06
N ALA A 88 8.60 9.55 -9.67
CA ALA A 88 9.43 10.58 -9.06
C ALA A 88 8.80 11.08 -7.74
N GLY A 89 9.62 11.21 -6.68
CA GLY A 89 9.13 11.60 -5.35
C GLY A 89 8.62 10.44 -4.49
N ILE A 90 8.62 9.22 -5.02
CA ILE A 90 8.31 7.99 -4.29
C ILE A 90 9.49 7.02 -4.40
N ARG A 91 9.74 6.28 -3.32
CA ARG A 91 10.62 5.12 -3.31
C ARG A 91 9.86 3.90 -2.77
N ALA A 92 9.75 2.85 -3.57
CA ALA A 92 9.25 1.56 -3.09
C ALA A 92 10.18 0.97 -2.02
N LEU A 93 9.59 0.35 -1.00
CA LEU A 93 10.29 -0.23 0.14
C LEU A 93 10.16 -1.75 0.09
N GLY A 94 11.27 -2.47 -0.08
CA GLY A 94 11.28 -3.94 -0.15
C GLY A 94 11.42 -4.52 -1.57
N ALA A 95 11.69 -3.69 -2.58
CA ALA A 95 12.15 -4.12 -3.89
C ALA A 95 13.67 -4.26 -3.95
#